data_AF-A0A662GCI1-F1
#
_entry.id   AF-A0A662GCI1-F1
#
_cell.length_a   1.000
_cell.length_b   1.000
_cell.length_c   1.000
_cell.angle_alpha   90.00
_cell.angle_beta   90.00
_cell.angle_gamma   90.00
#
_symmetry.space_group_name_H-M   'P 1'
#
loop_
_entity.id
_entity.type
_entity.pdbx_description
1 polymer ?
#
loop_
_entity_poly.entity_id
_entity_poly.type
_entity_poly.pdbx_seq_one_letter_code
_entity_poly.pdbx_strand_id
1 'polypeptide(L)'
;AFERKLHKYFYPISVLLFTSILTIIFFNSFFILNDIWASMGTFSIYNPLSQLFINMFLRIVFIPLIVAGLLLGILLRIRYLNKIKPESSLSLLWFLILSPITLFAVSYIPYANMILMDFQLVQFLSILLSIIVFIYILSALRIRAFENITIFLYHNDENILKTFRYSVDRPRWLNNDYYWVIRYMYFWPVEITFPLPHIDWERLELWVNARTGKLEWVVTDYHYRELWYEINGKVDRLLVDFDPNFHTPMPITIGDEYSFIQNFLANNIDLKNFIKSQLKLIVKGKWMNLWIGTIFESPIREYYRNLHRAEKIMEIVGSRLLSSRLAALHWKNWRYPLGTDRKEIYSINGRNHPATPGDIILIE
;
A
#
# COMPACT_ATOMS: atom_id res chain seq x y z
N ALA A 1 -2.22 -9.31 -17.18
CA ALA A 1 -3.48 -9.47 -17.94
C ALA A 1 -4.48 -8.34 -17.65
N PHE A 2 -4.68 -7.98 -16.37
CA PHE A 2 -5.54 -6.88 -15.93
C PHE A 2 -5.15 -5.50 -16.51
N GLU A 3 -3.87 -5.12 -16.47
CA GLU A 3 -3.37 -3.86 -17.07
C GLU A 3 -3.70 -3.71 -18.55
N ARG A 4 -3.54 -4.79 -19.33
CA ARG A 4 -3.91 -4.81 -20.75
C ARG A 4 -5.41 -4.56 -20.94
N LYS A 5 -6.26 -5.07 -20.03
CA LYS A 5 -7.70 -4.78 -20.02
C LYS A 5 -7.98 -3.33 -19.63
N LEU A 6 -7.27 -2.76 -18.65
CA LEU A 6 -7.39 -1.34 -18.28
C LEU A 6 -7.08 -0.42 -19.46
N HIS A 7 -5.93 -0.63 -20.12
CA HIS A 7 -5.54 0.15 -21.29
C HIS A 7 -6.48 -0.03 -22.48
N LYS A 8 -6.97 -1.25 -22.71
CA LYS A 8 -7.82 -1.53 -23.86
C LYS A 8 -9.25 -1.00 -23.69
N TYR A 9 -9.82 -1.09 -22.50
CA TYR A 9 -11.24 -0.81 -22.27
C TYR A 9 -11.49 0.47 -21.47
N PHE A 10 -10.79 0.68 -20.35
CA PHE A 10 -11.06 1.81 -19.45
C PHE A 10 -10.40 3.11 -19.91
N TYR A 11 -9.18 3.03 -20.44
CA TYR A 11 -8.46 4.23 -20.89
C TYR A 11 -9.20 5.00 -21.99
N PRO A 12 -9.71 4.39 -23.08
CA PRO A 12 -10.44 5.12 -24.11
C PRO A 12 -11.73 5.77 -23.60
N ILE A 13 -12.47 5.07 -22.72
CA ILE A 13 -13.69 5.59 -22.10
C ILE A 13 -13.37 6.79 -21.22
N SER A 14 -12.32 6.69 -20.38
CA SER A 14 -11.86 7.78 -19.52
C SER A 14 -11.46 9.00 -20.35
N VAL A 15 -10.69 8.81 -21.42
CA VAL A 15 -10.30 9.89 -22.33
C VAL A 15 -11.54 10.54 -22.96
N LEU A 16 -12.49 9.75 -23.45
CA LEU A 16 -13.71 10.27 -24.07
C LEU A 16 -14.54 11.10 -23.07
N LEU A 17 -14.75 10.59 -21.85
CA LEU A 17 -15.44 11.33 -20.79
C LEU A 17 -14.70 12.61 -20.43
N PHE A 18 -13.38 12.53 -20.27
CA PHE A 18 -12.53 13.67 -19.94
C PHE A 18 -12.60 14.76 -21.02
N THR A 19 -12.54 14.39 -22.31
CA THR A 19 -12.67 15.33 -23.43
C THR A 19 -14.06 15.94 -23.53
N SER A 20 -15.12 15.17 -23.26
CA SER A 20 -16.49 15.68 -23.25
C SER A 20 -16.69 16.71 -22.13
N ILE A 21 -16.18 16.43 -20.94
CA ILE A 21 -16.25 17.35 -19.80
C ILE A 21 -15.42 18.60 -20.06
N LEU A 22 -14.20 18.46 -20.59
CA LEU A 22 -13.39 19.60 -21.03
C LEU A 22 -14.13 20.50 -22.02
N THR A 23 -14.86 19.89 -22.96
CA THR A 23 -15.66 20.63 -23.95
C THR A 23 -16.78 21.41 -23.28
N ILE A 24 -17.49 20.80 -22.32
CA ILE A 24 -18.53 21.48 -21.51
C ILE A 24 -17.91 22.64 -20.72
N ILE A 25 -16.78 22.42 -20.06
CA ILE A 25 -16.05 23.46 -19.31
C ILE A 25 -15.67 24.61 -20.22
N PHE A 26 -15.15 24.29 -21.42
CA PHE A 26 -14.77 25.30 -22.41
C PHE A 26 -15.98 26.14 -22.82
N PHE A 27 -17.11 25.52 -23.18
CA PHE A 27 -18.32 26.25 -23.54
C PHE A 27 -18.83 27.13 -22.40
N ASN A 28 -18.93 26.61 -21.18
CA ASN A 28 -19.37 27.38 -20.02
C ASN A 28 -18.42 28.55 -19.72
N SER A 29 -17.11 28.30 -19.82
CA SER A 29 -16.08 29.34 -19.62
C SER A 29 -16.14 30.41 -20.71
N PHE A 30 -16.40 30.03 -21.96
CA PHE A 30 -16.49 30.95 -23.08
C PHE A 30 -17.64 31.96 -22.91
N PHE A 31 -18.83 31.49 -22.53
CA PHE A 31 -19.96 32.39 -22.26
C PHE A 31 -19.66 33.36 -21.12
N ILE A 32 -19.11 32.85 -20.01
CA ILE A 32 -18.75 33.68 -18.85
C ILE A 32 -17.67 34.69 -19.22
N LEU A 33 -16.65 34.30 -19.98
CA LEU A 33 -15.60 35.20 -20.44
C LEU A 33 -16.14 36.29 -21.37
N ASN A 34 -17.06 35.94 -22.26
CA ASN A 34 -17.70 36.91 -23.15
C ASN A 34 -18.53 37.93 -22.35
N ASP A 35 -19.27 37.49 -21.34
CA ASP A 35 -20.07 38.37 -20.47
C ASP A 35 -19.18 39.27 -19.61
N ILE A 36 -18.07 38.74 -19.08
CA ILE A 36 -17.05 39.51 -18.36
C ILE A 36 -16.44 40.57 -19.29
N TRP A 37 -16.02 40.20 -20.49
CA TRP A 37 -15.37 41.10 -21.44
C TRP A 37 -16.29 42.26 -21.87
N ALA A 38 -17.55 41.95 -22.19
CA ALA A 38 -18.56 42.95 -22.50
C ALA A 38 -18.76 43.94 -21.34
N SER A 39 -18.71 43.44 -20.10
CA SER A 39 -18.90 44.26 -18.89
C SER A 39 -17.65 45.06 -18.49
N MET A 40 -16.44 44.56 -18.76
CA MET A 40 -15.20 45.30 -18.45
C MET A 40 -14.98 46.49 -19.39
N GLY A 41 -15.53 46.46 -20.59
CA GLY A 41 -15.54 47.62 -21.49
C GLY A 41 -16.32 48.83 -20.94
N THR A 42 -17.19 48.62 -19.94
CA THR A 42 -18.05 49.66 -19.36
C THR A 42 -17.65 50.12 -17.96
N PHE A 43 -16.76 49.42 -17.25
CA PHE A 43 -16.42 49.71 -15.85
C PHE A 43 -14.90 49.81 -15.60
N SER A 44 -14.49 50.73 -14.71
CA SER A 44 -13.11 50.82 -14.20
C SER A 44 -12.71 49.55 -13.44
N ILE A 45 -11.42 49.20 -13.44
CA ILE A 45 -10.86 48.04 -12.73
C ILE A 45 -11.10 48.12 -11.21
N TYR A 46 -11.23 49.33 -10.66
CA TYR A 46 -11.54 49.56 -9.24
C TYR A 46 -13.03 49.47 -8.89
N ASN A 47 -13.90 49.17 -9.87
CA ASN A 47 -15.32 48.99 -9.62
C ASN A 47 -15.55 47.65 -8.88
N PRO A 48 -16.38 47.61 -7.82
CA PRO A 48 -16.76 46.38 -7.13
C PRO A 48 -17.27 45.26 -8.05
N LEU A 49 -17.94 45.62 -9.16
CA LEU A 49 -18.40 44.66 -10.17
C LEU A 49 -17.22 44.01 -10.91
N SER A 50 -16.17 44.77 -11.23
CA SER A 50 -14.93 44.23 -11.83
C SER A 50 -14.28 43.20 -10.90
N GLN A 51 -14.28 43.45 -9.59
CA GLN A 51 -13.74 42.50 -8.61
C GLN A 51 -14.58 41.21 -8.52
N LEU A 52 -15.91 41.32 -8.62
CA LEU A 52 -16.81 40.16 -8.69
C LEU A 52 -16.51 39.31 -9.92
N PHE A 53 -16.36 39.95 -11.09
CA PHE A 53 -16.04 39.26 -12.35
C PHE A 53 -14.67 38.56 -12.31
N ILE A 54 -13.64 39.20 -11.75
CA ILE A 54 -12.33 38.57 -11.53
C ILE A 54 -12.47 37.33 -10.64
N ASN A 55 -13.23 37.43 -9.55
CA ASN A 55 -13.48 36.29 -8.65
C ASN A 55 -14.23 35.16 -9.35
N MET A 56 -15.21 35.47 -10.20
CA MET A 56 -15.93 34.48 -11.01
C MET A 56 -15.00 33.79 -12.01
N PHE A 57 -14.16 34.56 -12.72
CA PHE A 57 -13.16 34.02 -13.63
C PHE A 57 -12.20 33.06 -12.92
N LEU A 58 -11.65 33.48 -11.78
CA LEU A 58 -10.69 32.66 -11.02
C LEU A 58 -11.32 31.33 -10.58
N ARG A 59 -12.56 31.36 -10.10
CA ARG A 59 -13.22 30.17 -9.54
C ARG A 59 -13.82 29.26 -10.60
N ILE A 60 -14.46 29.80 -11.63
CA ILE A 60 -15.21 29.01 -12.62
C ILE A 60 -14.31 28.59 -13.79
N VAL A 61 -13.29 29.38 -14.13
CA VAL A 61 -12.46 29.15 -15.32
C VAL A 61 -11.04 28.73 -14.94
N PHE A 62 -10.34 29.55 -14.16
CA PHE A 62 -8.90 29.35 -13.93
C PHE A 62 -8.58 28.09 -13.12
N ILE A 63 -9.21 27.87 -11.96
CA ILE A 63 -8.99 26.68 -11.12
C ILE A 63 -9.31 25.38 -11.88
N PRO A 64 -10.48 25.25 -12.56
CA PRO A 64 -10.78 24.05 -13.34
C PRO A 64 -9.79 23.79 -14.47
N LEU A 65 -9.27 24.82 -15.14
CA LEU A 65 -8.25 24.66 -16.19
C LEU A 65 -6.92 24.15 -15.62
N ILE A 66 -6.49 24.61 -14.45
CA ILE A 66 -5.29 24.07 -13.78
C ILE A 66 -5.48 22.58 -13.47
N VAL A 67 -6.61 22.22 -12.87
CA VAL A 67 -6.91 20.82 -12.53
C VAL A 67 -6.99 19.97 -13.80
N ALA A 68 -7.60 20.48 -14.86
CA ALA A 68 -7.65 19.80 -16.16
C ALA A 68 -6.24 19.57 -16.73
N GLY A 69 -5.36 20.56 -16.69
CA GLY A 69 -3.98 20.44 -17.16
C GLY A 69 -3.19 19.38 -16.39
N LEU A 70 -3.32 19.35 -15.06
CA LEU A 70 -2.67 18.35 -14.21
C LEU A 70 -3.18 16.93 -14.52
N LEU A 71 -4.50 16.74 -14.57
CA LEU A 71 -5.10 15.44 -14.87
C LEU A 71 -4.76 14.96 -16.30
N LEU A 72 -4.75 15.87 -17.28
CA LEU A 72 -4.35 15.56 -18.65
C LEU A 72 -2.88 15.15 -18.73
N GLY A 73 -2.00 15.86 -18.02
CA GLY A 73 -0.57 15.50 -17.94
C GLY A 73 -0.37 14.07 -17.45
N ILE A 74 -1.11 13.65 -16.42
CA ILE A 74 -1.09 12.28 -15.90
C ILE A 74 -1.69 11.29 -16.92
N LEU A 75 -2.84 11.60 -17.52
CA LEU A 75 -3.48 10.78 -18.57
C LEU A 75 -2.58 10.53 -19.79
N LEU A 76 -1.82 11.54 -20.21
CA LEU A 76 -0.86 11.42 -21.31
C LEU A 76 0.34 10.57 -20.90
N ARG A 77 0.86 10.73 -19.68
CA ARG A 77 1.95 9.89 -19.17
C ARG A 77 1.59 8.41 -19.08
N ILE A 78 0.34 8.09 -18.73
CA ILE A 78 -0.14 6.71 -18.63
C ILE A 78 0.09 5.94 -19.93
N ARG A 79 -0.08 6.58 -21.10
CA ARG A 79 0.12 5.95 -22.41
C ARG A 79 1.55 5.45 -22.64
N TYR A 80 2.53 6.06 -21.98
CA TYR A 80 3.95 5.72 -22.11
C TYR A 80 4.45 4.74 -21.04
N LEU A 81 3.59 4.30 -20.13
CA LEU A 81 3.94 3.29 -19.13
C LEU A 81 3.98 1.90 -19.78
N ASN A 82 5.16 1.50 -20.26
CA ASN A 82 5.37 0.19 -20.91
C ASN A 82 5.20 -1.00 -19.97
N LYS A 83 5.32 -0.78 -18.65
CA LYS A 83 5.06 -1.78 -17.60
C LYS A 83 4.42 -1.06 -16.43
N ILE A 84 3.18 -1.43 -16.13
CA ILE A 84 2.50 -0.97 -14.92
C ILE A 84 2.68 -2.08 -13.91
N LYS A 85 2.98 -1.75 -12.64
CA LYS A 85 3.04 -2.78 -11.61
C LYS A 85 1.59 -3.15 -11.21
N PRO A 86 1.28 -4.40 -10.82
CA PRO A 86 -0.08 -4.78 -10.42
C PRO A 86 -0.70 -3.85 -9.37
N GLU A 87 0.12 -3.35 -8.44
CA GLU A 87 -0.26 -2.42 -7.37
C GLU A 87 -0.61 -1.04 -7.93
N SER A 88 0.15 -0.57 -8.92
CA SER A 88 -0.13 0.66 -9.67
C SER A 88 -1.36 0.53 -10.57
N SER A 89 -1.81 -0.69 -10.89
CA SER A 89 -2.95 -0.94 -11.76
C SER A 89 -4.29 -0.58 -11.10
N LEU A 90 -4.42 -0.75 -9.79
CA LEU A 90 -5.64 -0.31 -9.10
C LEU A 90 -5.67 1.20 -8.92
N SER A 91 -4.54 1.82 -8.56
CA SER A 91 -4.44 3.28 -8.51
C SER A 91 -4.70 3.91 -9.88
N LEU A 92 -4.22 3.25 -10.95
CA LEU A 92 -4.55 3.61 -12.32
C LEU A 92 -6.05 3.46 -12.62
N LEU A 93 -6.68 2.34 -12.23
CA LEU A 93 -8.12 2.15 -12.42
C LEU A 93 -8.91 3.28 -11.74
N TRP A 94 -8.60 3.56 -10.47
CA TRP A 94 -9.26 4.65 -9.73
C TRP A 94 -9.01 5.99 -10.38
N PHE A 95 -7.79 6.28 -10.82
CA PHE A 95 -7.49 7.49 -11.56
C PHE A 95 -8.31 7.61 -12.85
N LEU A 96 -8.41 6.54 -13.65
CA LEU A 96 -9.17 6.55 -14.91
C LEU A 96 -10.68 6.74 -14.69
N ILE A 97 -11.24 6.17 -13.63
CA ILE A 97 -12.67 6.32 -13.30
C ILE A 97 -12.96 7.69 -12.68
N LEU A 98 -12.11 8.12 -11.75
CA LEU A 98 -12.40 9.28 -10.90
C LEU A 98 -11.94 10.59 -11.54
N SER A 99 -10.93 10.61 -12.41
CA SER A 99 -10.40 11.86 -12.99
C SER A 99 -11.43 12.65 -13.81
N PRO A 100 -12.32 12.04 -14.64
CA PRO A 100 -13.38 12.78 -15.29
C PRO A 100 -14.37 13.36 -14.26
N ILE A 101 -14.72 12.59 -13.23
CA ILE A 101 -15.65 13.01 -12.17
C ILE A 101 -15.05 14.15 -11.33
N THR A 102 -13.75 14.09 -11.02
CA THR A 102 -13.01 15.15 -10.34
C THR A 102 -13.07 16.44 -11.16
N LEU A 103 -12.77 16.35 -12.45
CA LEU A 103 -12.78 17.50 -13.34
C LEU A 103 -14.19 18.12 -13.42
N PHE A 104 -15.22 17.29 -13.58
CA PHE A 104 -16.61 17.74 -13.55
C PHE A 104 -16.94 18.45 -12.23
N ALA A 105 -16.72 17.81 -11.08
CA ALA A 105 -17.04 18.37 -9.77
C ALA A 105 -16.31 19.70 -9.51
N VAL A 106 -15.00 19.77 -9.76
CA VAL A 106 -14.21 20.99 -9.58
C VAL A 106 -14.72 22.13 -10.47
N SER A 107 -15.15 21.83 -11.69
CA SER A 107 -15.70 22.85 -12.60
C SER A 107 -17.14 23.27 -12.26
N TYR A 108 -17.96 22.33 -11.83
CA TYR A 108 -19.41 22.55 -11.71
C TYR A 108 -19.81 23.07 -10.33
N ILE A 109 -19.04 22.79 -9.27
CA ILE A 109 -19.26 23.38 -7.93
C ILE A 109 -19.30 24.92 -7.97
N PRO A 110 -18.27 25.62 -8.48
CA PRO A 110 -18.29 27.09 -8.51
C PRO A 110 -19.38 27.62 -9.44
N TYR A 111 -19.66 26.94 -10.56
CA TYR A 111 -20.75 27.30 -11.46
C TYR A 111 -22.13 27.18 -10.79
N ALA A 112 -22.41 26.05 -10.15
CA ALA A 112 -23.66 25.82 -9.42
C ALA A 112 -23.84 26.81 -8.27
N ASN A 113 -22.76 27.15 -7.56
CA ASN A 113 -22.80 28.09 -6.46
C ASN A 113 -23.04 29.54 -6.91
N MET A 114 -22.34 29.99 -7.96
CA MET A 114 -22.30 31.40 -8.35
C MET A 114 -23.34 31.77 -9.44
N ILE A 115 -23.69 30.84 -10.32
CA ILE A 115 -24.60 31.09 -11.45
C ILE A 115 -25.98 30.51 -11.17
N LEU A 116 -26.07 29.24 -10.78
CA LEU A 116 -27.35 28.56 -10.56
C LEU A 116 -27.92 28.82 -9.15
N MET A 117 -27.08 29.25 -8.21
CA MET A 117 -27.41 29.39 -6.78
C MET A 117 -28.03 28.10 -6.18
N ASP A 118 -27.61 26.93 -6.68
CA ASP A 118 -28.11 25.62 -6.23
C ASP A 118 -27.21 25.05 -5.13
N PHE A 119 -27.51 25.42 -3.88
CA PHE A 119 -26.74 25.00 -2.72
C PHE A 119 -26.83 23.50 -2.43
N GLN A 120 -27.93 22.83 -2.79
CA GLN A 120 -28.07 21.39 -2.60
C GLN A 120 -27.11 20.62 -3.52
N LEU A 121 -27.05 21.03 -4.79
CA LEU A 121 -26.11 20.46 -5.75
C LEU A 121 -24.66 20.73 -5.36
N VAL A 122 -24.35 21.94 -4.88
CA VAL A 122 -23.01 22.30 -4.37
C VAL A 122 -22.61 21.38 -3.21
N GLN A 123 -23.50 21.17 -2.25
CA GLN A 123 -23.24 20.30 -1.10
C GLN A 123 -22.98 18.86 -1.55
N PHE A 124 -23.85 18.32 -2.42
CA PHE A 124 -23.69 16.97 -2.97
C PHE A 124 -22.34 16.80 -3.69
N LEU A 125 -22.01 17.70 -4.61
CA LEU A 125 -20.76 17.64 -5.37
C LEU A 125 -19.53 17.83 -4.48
N SER A 126 -19.63 18.64 -3.43
CA SER A 126 -18.53 18.83 -2.47
C SER A 126 -18.26 17.57 -1.64
N ILE A 127 -19.31 16.87 -1.21
CA ILE A 127 -19.19 15.57 -0.52
C ILE A 127 -18.58 14.54 -1.47
N LEU A 128 -19.08 14.46 -2.71
CA LEU A 128 -18.54 13.57 -3.73
C LEU A 128 -17.05 13.83 -3.99
N LEU A 129 -16.66 15.10 -4.16
CA LEU A 129 -15.25 15.47 -4.36
C LEU A 129 -14.39 15.10 -3.16
N SER A 130 -14.89 15.28 -1.94
CA SER A 130 -14.17 14.89 -0.71
C SER A 130 -13.92 13.38 -0.64
N ILE A 131 -14.90 12.56 -1.02
CA ILE A 131 -14.76 11.09 -1.11
C ILE A 131 -13.72 10.73 -2.17
N ILE A 132 -13.75 11.38 -3.33
CA ILE A 132 -12.78 11.13 -4.41
C ILE A 132 -11.36 11.47 -3.97
N VAL A 133 -11.15 12.61 -3.33
CA VAL A 133 -9.85 13.02 -2.77
C VAL A 133 -9.37 12.00 -1.74
N PHE A 134 -10.26 11.51 -0.87
CA PHE A 134 -9.92 10.46 0.08
C PHE A 134 -9.47 9.16 -0.62
N ILE A 135 -10.16 8.74 -1.70
CA ILE A 135 -9.75 7.57 -2.50
C ILE A 135 -8.38 7.79 -3.15
N TYR A 136 -8.09 8.99 -3.66
CA TYR A 136 -6.76 9.30 -4.21
C TYR A 136 -5.68 9.25 -3.15
N ILE A 137 -5.93 9.79 -1.95
CA ILE A 137 -4.99 9.71 -0.82
C ILE A 137 -4.74 8.24 -0.48
N LEU A 138 -5.78 7.43 -0.28
CA LEU A 138 -5.63 5.99 -0.01
C LEU A 138 -4.89 5.26 -1.13
N SER A 139 -5.08 5.66 -2.39
CA SER A 139 -4.40 5.06 -3.54
C SER A 139 -2.93 5.46 -3.64
N ALA A 140 -2.58 6.66 -3.16
CA ALA A 140 -1.21 7.16 -3.13
C ALA A 140 -0.38 6.57 -1.98
N LEU A 141 -1.05 6.21 -0.88
CA LEU A 141 -0.47 5.58 0.31
C LEU A 141 -0.21 4.07 0.14
N ARG A 142 -0.53 3.50 -1.02
CA ARG A 142 -0.30 2.08 -1.27
C ARG A 142 1.18 1.76 -1.50
N ILE A 143 1.52 0.55 -1.04
CA ILE A 143 2.70 -0.25 -1.34
C ILE A 143 3.30 0.10 -2.71
N ARG A 144 4.47 0.71 -2.70
CA ARG A 144 5.31 0.77 -3.88
C ARG A 144 6.17 -0.50 -3.85
N ALA A 145 6.05 -1.31 -4.89
CA ALA A 145 6.76 -2.57 -5.03
C ALA A 145 8.27 -2.47 -4.70
N PHE A 146 8.89 -3.61 -4.41
CA PHE A 146 10.29 -3.72 -3.97
C PHE A 146 11.24 -2.74 -4.68
N GLU A 147 12.03 -2.01 -3.89
CA GLU A 147 13.03 -1.06 -4.37
C GLU A 147 14.33 -1.75 -4.75
N ASN A 148 14.71 -2.78 -4.01
CA ASN A 148 15.97 -3.47 -4.21
C ASN A 148 15.84 -4.98 -4.06
N ILE A 149 16.65 -5.71 -4.83
CA ILE A 149 16.87 -7.14 -4.69
C ILE A 149 18.35 -7.36 -4.42
N THR A 150 18.66 -7.94 -3.27
CA THR A 150 20.03 -8.35 -2.92
C THR A 150 20.10 -9.87 -2.87
N ILE A 151 21.13 -10.44 -3.50
CA ILE A 151 21.39 -11.88 -3.45
C ILE A 151 22.75 -12.08 -2.79
N PHE A 152 22.80 -12.89 -1.74
CA PHE A 152 24.04 -13.22 -1.06
C PHE A 152 24.06 -14.68 -0.62
N LEU A 153 25.27 -15.24 -0.52
CA LEU A 153 25.48 -16.57 0.04
C LEU A 153 25.62 -16.44 1.56
N TYR A 154 24.71 -17.06 2.30
CA TYR A 154 24.80 -17.20 3.73
C TYR A 154 25.49 -18.51 4.10
N HIS A 155 26.52 -18.41 4.94
CA HIS A 155 27.20 -19.56 5.50
C HIS A 155 26.84 -19.71 6.98
N ASN A 156 26.34 -20.88 7.34
CA ASN A 156 25.93 -21.28 8.67
C ASN A 156 27.11 -21.94 9.40
N ASP A 157 28.25 -21.27 9.50
CA ASP A 157 29.40 -21.70 10.32
C ASP A 157 29.81 -20.58 11.29
N GLU A 158 30.16 -20.96 12.51
CA GLU A 158 30.49 -20.04 13.61
C GLU A 158 31.84 -19.35 13.39
N ASN A 159 32.72 -19.97 12.60
CA ASN A 159 34.13 -19.60 12.57
C ASN A 159 34.52 -18.61 11.46
N ILE A 160 33.68 -18.37 10.46
CA ILE A 160 34.16 -17.81 9.20
C ILE A 160 33.77 -16.35 8.96
N LEU A 161 32.60 -15.88 9.42
CA LEU A 161 32.15 -14.50 9.24
C LEU A 161 31.19 -14.07 10.37
N LYS A 162 31.45 -12.91 11.00
CA LYS A 162 30.46 -12.25 11.87
C LYS A 162 29.37 -11.59 11.01
N THR A 163 28.53 -12.39 10.36
CA THR A 163 27.36 -11.91 9.58
C THR A 163 26.35 -11.19 10.48
N PHE A 164 26.39 -11.48 11.79
CA PHE A 164 25.57 -10.82 12.81
C PHE A 164 26.45 -10.07 13.81
N ARG A 165 25.94 -8.96 14.33
CA ARG A 165 26.60 -8.17 15.38
C ARG A 165 26.86 -9.00 16.63
N TYR A 166 25.93 -9.88 17.01
CA TYR A 166 26.07 -10.81 18.12
C TYR A 166 25.87 -12.27 17.65
N SER A 167 26.67 -13.19 18.18
CA SER A 167 26.59 -14.62 17.85
C SER A 167 25.27 -15.28 18.26
N VAL A 168 24.63 -14.76 19.31
CA VAL A 168 23.30 -15.22 19.79
C VAL A 168 22.18 -14.90 18.81
N ASP A 169 22.35 -13.89 17.95
CA ASP A 169 21.33 -13.50 16.97
C ASP A 169 21.29 -14.46 15.79
N ARG A 170 22.25 -15.39 15.68
CA ARG A 170 22.34 -16.35 14.57
C ARG A 170 21.13 -17.30 14.58
N PRO A 171 20.51 -17.58 13.42
CA PRO A 171 19.40 -18.54 13.32
C PRO A 171 19.90 -19.98 13.55
N ARG A 172 19.84 -20.45 14.81
CA ARG A 172 20.29 -21.80 15.22
C ARG A 172 19.44 -22.94 14.69
N TRP A 173 18.24 -22.65 14.19
CA TRP A 173 17.31 -23.64 13.63
C TRP A 173 17.56 -23.95 12.14
N LEU A 174 18.58 -23.34 11.53
CA LEU A 174 18.98 -23.68 10.17
C LEU A 174 19.72 -25.02 10.16
N ASN A 175 19.24 -25.94 9.33
CA ASN A 175 19.75 -27.31 9.29
C ASN A 175 20.95 -27.50 8.35
N ASN A 176 21.15 -26.60 7.39
CA ASN A 176 22.20 -26.73 6.37
C ASN A 176 23.32 -25.69 6.54
N ASP A 177 24.48 -25.99 5.95
CA ASP A 177 25.65 -25.14 6.02
C ASP A 177 25.54 -23.90 5.12
N TYR A 178 24.86 -23.99 3.96
CA TYR A 178 24.85 -22.93 2.94
C TYR A 178 23.46 -22.64 2.41
N TYR A 179 23.13 -21.35 2.33
CA TYR A 179 21.88 -20.85 1.77
C TYR A 179 22.14 -19.71 0.79
N TRP A 180 21.53 -19.76 -0.39
CA TRP A 180 21.33 -18.56 -1.20
C TRP A 180 20.18 -17.77 -0.59
N VAL A 181 20.47 -16.54 -0.15
CA VAL A 181 19.47 -15.63 0.40
C VAL A 181 19.15 -14.58 -0.64
N ILE A 182 17.88 -14.54 -1.05
CA ILE A 182 17.36 -13.54 -1.98
C ILE A 182 16.48 -12.59 -1.18
N ARG A 183 16.96 -11.38 -0.94
CA ARG A 183 16.30 -10.34 -0.16
C ARG A 183 15.59 -9.35 -1.07
N TYR A 184 14.30 -9.17 -0.87
CA TYR A 184 13.48 -8.10 -1.42
C TYR A 184 13.26 -7.04 -0.36
N MET A 185 13.62 -5.80 -0.66
CA MET A 185 13.34 -4.64 0.19
C MET A 185 12.17 -3.87 -0.38
N TYR A 186 11.13 -3.70 0.41
CA TYR A 186 9.90 -3.01 0.10
C TYR A 186 9.89 -1.64 0.78
N PHE A 187 9.64 -0.58 0.01
CA PHE A 187 9.61 0.77 0.55
C PHE A 187 8.19 1.28 0.71
N TRP A 188 7.88 1.71 1.92
CA TRP A 188 6.62 2.34 2.27
C TRP A 188 6.84 3.84 2.39
N PRO A 189 6.27 4.63 1.46
CA PRO A 189 6.46 6.08 1.49
C PRO A 189 5.73 6.73 2.68
N VAL A 190 4.71 6.07 3.23
CA VAL A 190 3.93 6.55 4.37
C VAL A 190 3.35 5.36 5.14
N GLU A 191 3.75 5.20 6.38
CA GLU A 191 3.04 4.45 7.40
C GLU A 191 2.14 5.39 8.21
N ILE A 192 0.81 5.18 8.17
CA ILE A 192 -0.12 5.95 8.98
C ILE A 192 -0.16 5.36 10.40
N THR A 193 0.90 5.58 11.17
CA THR A 193 0.84 5.47 12.62
C THR A 193 0.57 6.84 13.23
N PHE A 194 -0.39 6.92 14.13
CA PHE A 194 -0.58 8.12 14.94
C PHE A 194 0.64 8.33 15.85
N PRO A 195 1.24 9.54 15.96
CA PRO A 195 0.76 10.85 15.49
C PRO A 195 1.39 11.38 14.19
N LEU A 196 2.42 10.75 13.62
CA LEU A 196 3.12 11.26 12.45
C LEU A 196 3.37 10.18 11.40
N PRO A 197 3.12 10.47 10.11
CA PRO A 197 3.51 9.58 9.04
C PRO A 197 5.03 9.48 8.99
N HIS A 198 5.54 8.26 8.89
CA HIS A 198 6.95 8.02 8.63
C HIS A 198 7.12 7.09 7.43
N ILE A 199 8.31 7.11 6.85
CA ILE A 199 8.69 6.14 5.83
C ILE A 199 9.05 4.83 6.52
N ASP A 200 8.73 3.71 5.89
CA ASP A 200 9.05 2.40 6.43
C ASP A 200 9.66 1.50 5.36
N TRP A 201 10.40 0.49 5.82
CA TRP A 201 11.06 -0.49 4.97
C TRP A 201 10.76 -1.89 5.46
N GLU A 202 10.18 -2.66 4.57
CA GLU A 202 9.75 -4.01 4.86
C GLU A 202 10.59 -5.00 4.07
N ARG A 203 11.00 -6.08 4.71
CA ARG A 203 11.88 -7.06 4.09
C ARG A 203 11.16 -8.38 3.87
N LEU A 204 11.45 -9.00 2.74
CA LEU A 204 11.14 -10.40 2.47
C LEU A 204 12.41 -11.10 2.01
N GLU A 205 12.83 -12.16 2.70
CA GLU A 205 13.97 -12.98 2.28
C GLU A 205 13.53 -14.39 1.92
N LEU A 206 14.09 -14.92 0.83
CA LEU A 206 13.93 -16.30 0.41
C LEU A 206 15.23 -17.04 0.71
N TRP A 207 15.16 -18.05 1.56
CA TRP A 207 16.30 -18.85 1.96
C TRP A 207 16.27 -20.19 1.22
N VAL A 208 17.04 -20.24 0.14
CA VAL A 208 17.15 -21.39 -0.75
C VAL A 208 18.37 -22.19 -0.35
N ASN A 209 18.18 -23.47 -0.03
CA ASN A 209 19.28 -24.37 0.25
C ASN A 209 20.24 -24.40 -0.94
N ALA A 210 21.49 -23.98 -0.73
CA ALA A 210 22.44 -23.79 -1.82
C ALA A 210 22.87 -25.11 -2.49
N ARG A 211 22.69 -26.24 -1.80
CA ARG A 211 23.01 -27.58 -2.32
C ARG A 211 21.85 -28.18 -3.11
N THR A 212 20.61 -28.01 -2.64
CA THR A 212 19.44 -28.68 -3.22
C THR A 212 18.60 -27.78 -4.12
N GLY A 213 18.79 -26.46 -4.06
CA GLY A 213 17.97 -25.47 -4.77
C GLY A 213 16.55 -25.34 -4.24
N LYS A 214 16.21 -26.00 -3.11
CA LYS A 214 14.87 -25.95 -2.51
C LYS A 214 14.73 -24.72 -1.63
N LEU A 215 13.61 -24.01 -1.77
CA LEU A 215 13.20 -22.97 -0.82
C LEU A 215 12.78 -23.66 0.48
N GLU A 216 13.49 -23.39 1.57
CA GLU A 216 13.21 -24.00 2.89
C GLU A 216 12.58 -23.00 3.85
N TRP A 217 13.00 -21.73 3.78
CA TRP A 217 12.53 -20.69 4.69
C TRP A 217 12.20 -19.39 3.96
N VAL A 218 11.23 -18.67 4.50
CA VAL A 218 10.92 -17.29 4.15
C VAL A 218 11.03 -16.44 5.41
N VAL A 219 11.69 -15.29 5.31
CA VAL A 219 11.86 -14.36 6.43
C VAL A 219 11.16 -13.06 6.11
N THR A 220 10.42 -12.52 7.06
CA THR A 220 9.76 -11.21 6.92
C THR A 220 9.96 -10.37 8.15
N ASP A 221 9.69 -9.07 8.05
CA ASP A 221 9.68 -8.19 9.21
C ASP A 221 8.25 -8.01 9.75
N TYR A 222 8.13 -7.86 11.08
CA TYR A 222 6.92 -7.44 11.78
C TYR A 222 7.31 -6.58 12.98
N HIS A 223 7.10 -5.27 12.90
CA HIS A 223 7.26 -4.32 14.02
C HIS A 223 8.58 -4.52 14.80
N TYR A 224 9.70 -4.39 14.09
CA TYR A 224 11.07 -4.62 14.58
C TYR A 224 11.41 -6.08 14.93
N ARG A 225 10.65 -7.07 14.45
CA ARG A 225 10.96 -8.49 14.61
C ARG A 225 11.15 -9.14 13.26
N GLU A 226 12.05 -10.10 13.20
CA GLU A 226 12.11 -11.03 12.09
C GLU A 226 11.24 -12.24 12.37
N LEU A 227 10.32 -12.54 11.45
CA LEU A 227 9.49 -13.73 11.47
C LEU A 227 9.99 -14.72 10.44
N TRP A 228 10.13 -15.99 10.83
CA TRP A 228 10.67 -17.07 10.00
C TRP A 228 9.58 -18.10 9.74
N TYR A 229 9.25 -18.27 8.47
CA TYR A 229 8.24 -19.19 7.97
C TYR A 229 8.91 -20.38 7.31
N GLU A 230 8.49 -21.58 7.71
CA GLU A 230 8.95 -22.82 7.08
C GLU A 230 8.08 -23.13 5.85
N ILE A 231 8.72 -23.54 4.76
CA ILE A 231 8.01 -24.09 3.60
C ILE A 231 7.55 -25.51 3.92
N ASN A 232 6.24 -25.71 3.97
CA ASN A 232 5.62 -27.00 4.23
C ASN A 232 4.88 -27.48 2.98
N GLY A 233 5.38 -28.55 2.35
CA GLY A 233 4.80 -29.09 1.12
C GLY A 233 5.35 -28.40 -0.14
N LYS A 234 4.65 -28.58 -1.27
CA LYS A 234 5.11 -28.11 -2.58
C LYS A 234 4.61 -26.68 -2.84
N VAL A 235 5.54 -25.72 -2.88
CA VAL A 235 5.27 -24.31 -3.20
C VAL A 235 6.16 -23.90 -4.38
N ASP A 236 5.63 -24.00 -5.60
CA ASP A 236 6.37 -23.69 -6.83
C ASP A 236 6.51 -22.18 -7.08
N ARG A 237 5.62 -21.38 -6.48
CA ARG A 237 5.65 -19.92 -6.54
C ARG A 237 5.29 -19.37 -5.18
N LEU A 238 6.12 -18.51 -4.62
CA LEU A 238 5.77 -17.82 -3.40
C LEU A 238 4.72 -16.74 -3.71
N LEU A 239 3.54 -16.89 -3.10
CA LEU A 239 2.53 -15.85 -3.05
C LEU A 239 2.73 -15.07 -1.76
N VAL A 240 2.84 -13.76 -1.87
CA VAL A 240 3.02 -12.85 -0.75
C VAL A 240 1.98 -11.75 -0.86
N ASP A 241 1.30 -11.51 0.24
CA ASP A 241 0.40 -10.37 0.41
C ASP A 241 0.86 -9.60 1.67
N PHE A 242 0.18 -8.54 2.07
CA PHE A 242 0.69 -7.60 3.08
C PHE A 242 -0.36 -7.25 4.12
N ASP A 243 0.02 -7.19 5.41
CA ASP A 243 -0.84 -6.57 6.43
C ASP A 243 -0.89 -5.06 6.16
N PRO A 244 -2.06 -4.48 5.83
CA PRO A 244 -2.17 -3.05 5.55
C PRO A 244 -1.91 -2.17 6.79
N ASN A 245 -1.84 -2.73 8.00
CA ASN A 245 -1.64 -1.97 9.24
C ASN A 245 -0.19 -1.86 9.69
N PHE A 246 0.59 -2.90 9.45
CA PHE A 246 1.98 -3.03 9.91
C PHE A 246 2.93 -3.32 8.78
N HIS A 247 2.44 -3.25 7.53
CA HIS A 247 3.22 -3.39 6.29
C HIS A 247 4.00 -4.70 6.15
N THR A 248 3.77 -5.62 7.08
CA THR A 248 4.36 -6.94 7.17
C THR A 248 4.04 -7.75 5.92
N PRO A 249 5.06 -8.25 5.20
CA PRO A 249 4.88 -9.26 4.18
C PRO A 249 4.33 -10.55 4.81
N MET A 250 3.26 -11.08 4.25
CA MET A 250 2.55 -12.27 4.72
C MET A 250 2.64 -13.36 3.64
N PRO A 251 3.71 -14.17 3.65
CA PRO A 251 3.92 -15.22 2.66
C PRO A 251 2.95 -16.38 2.87
N ILE A 252 2.62 -17.08 1.80
CA ILE A 252 1.91 -18.37 1.84
C ILE A 252 2.94 -19.48 1.71
N THR A 253 3.26 -20.14 2.82
CA THR A 253 4.32 -21.17 2.86
C THR A 253 3.82 -22.60 2.97
N ILE A 254 2.50 -22.81 3.00
CA ILE A 254 1.85 -24.12 3.14
C ILE A 254 1.29 -24.55 1.77
N GLY A 255 1.72 -25.72 1.30
CA GLY A 255 1.42 -26.23 -0.06
C GLY A 255 -0.07 -26.45 -0.33
N ASP A 256 -0.84 -26.88 0.67
CA ASP A 256 -2.29 -27.07 0.53
C ASP A 256 -3.02 -25.73 0.31
N GLU A 257 -2.60 -24.69 1.04
CA GLU A 257 -3.12 -23.33 0.91
C GLU A 257 -2.74 -22.73 -0.44
N TYR A 258 -1.49 -22.91 -0.84
CA TYR A 258 -1.01 -22.52 -2.16
C TYR A 258 -1.85 -23.16 -3.27
N SER A 259 -2.07 -24.48 -3.20
CA SER A 259 -2.84 -25.24 -4.20
C SER A 259 -4.29 -24.77 -4.25
N PHE A 260 -4.91 -24.54 -3.09
CA PHE A 260 -6.26 -23.97 -3.03
C PHE A 260 -6.33 -22.61 -3.72
N ILE A 261 -5.40 -21.70 -3.40
CA ILE A 261 -5.40 -20.34 -3.96
C ILE A 261 -5.15 -20.39 -5.47
N GLN A 262 -4.25 -21.25 -5.96
CA GLN A 262 -4.06 -21.43 -7.40
C GLN A 262 -5.34 -21.92 -8.08
N ASN A 263 -6.02 -22.91 -7.51
CA ASN A 263 -7.30 -23.40 -8.04
C ASN A 263 -8.39 -22.31 -8.02
N PHE A 264 -8.43 -21.51 -6.95
CA PHE A 264 -9.33 -20.37 -6.81
C PHE A 264 -9.07 -19.30 -7.89
N LEU A 265 -7.80 -18.98 -8.15
CA LEU A 265 -7.40 -18.01 -9.17
C LEU A 265 -7.61 -18.54 -10.60
N ALA A 266 -7.45 -19.85 -10.83
CA ALA A 266 -7.60 -20.47 -12.14
C ALA A 266 -9.06 -20.60 -12.60
N ASN A 267 -10.01 -20.81 -11.68
CA ASN A 267 -11.39 -21.16 -12.00
C ASN A 267 -12.34 -19.98 -12.26
N ASN A 268 -11.89 -18.86 -12.84
CA ASN A 268 -12.71 -17.70 -13.30
C ASN A 268 -13.99 -17.48 -12.46
N ILE A 269 -13.81 -16.83 -11.31
CA ILE A 269 -14.77 -16.66 -10.23
C ILE A 269 -16.17 -16.17 -10.68
N ASP A 270 -17.23 -16.80 -10.14
CA ASP A 270 -18.55 -16.18 -10.03
C ASP A 270 -18.47 -14.98 -9.05
N LEU A 271 -18.25 -13.81 -9.65
CA LEU A 271 -18.03 -12.53 -8.99
C LEU A 271 -19.08 -12.22 -7.91
N LYS A 272 -20.32 -12.72 -8.09
CA LYS A 272 -21.44 -12.50 -7.17
C LYS A 272 -21.24 -13.20 -5.82
N ASN A 273 -20.77 -14.44 -5.83
CA ASN A 273 -20.53 -15.22 -4.61
C ASN A 273 -19.31 -14.72 -3.84
N PHE A 274 -18.30 -14.24 -4.58
CA PHE A 274 -17.15 -13.55 -3.98
C PHE A 274 -17.60 -12.27 -3.28
N ILE A 275 -18.26 -11.34 -3.98
CA ILE A 275 -18.74 -10.07 -3.39
C ILE A 275 -19.62 -10.32 -2.16
N LYS A 276 -20.54 -11.30 -2.22
CA LYS A 276 -21.39 -11.66 -1.08
C LYS A 276 -20.59 -12.15 0.13
N SER A 277 -19.55 -12.94 -0.10
CA SER A 277 -18.64 -13.42 0.96
C SER A 277 -17.81 -12.28 1.54
N GLN A 278 -17.32 -11.36 0.69
CA GLN A 278 -16.57 -10.18 1.11
C GLN A 278 -17.43 -9.25 1.97
N LEU A 279 -18.65 -8.93 1.55
CA LEU A 279 -19.59 -8.10 2.31
C LEU A 279 -19.91 -8.71 3.68
N LYS A 280 -20.08 -10.03 3.77
CA LYS A 280 -20.30 -10.73 5.04
C LYS A 280 -19.11 -10.63 5.99
N LEU A 281 -17.88 -10.62 5.46
CA LEU A 281 -16.65 -10.45 6.26
C LEU A 281 -16.44 -9.01 6.71
N ILE A 282 -16.80 -8.03 5.85
CA ILE A 282 -16.81 -6.60 6.18
C ILE A 282 -17.78 -6.32 7.34
N VAL A 283 -19.02 -6.82 7.27
CA VAL A 283 -20.03 -6.65 8.33
C VAL A 283 -19.57 -7.27 9.66
N LYS A 284 -18.71 -8.30 9.63
CA LYS A 284 -18.13 -8.93 10.82
C LYS A 284 -16.85 -8.25 11.32
N GLY A 285 -16.45 -7.11 10.75
CA GLY A 285 -15.23 -6.40 11.13
C GLY A 285 -13.93 -7.12 10.76
N LYS A 286 -14.01 -8.16 9.91
CA LYS A 286 -12.85 -8.99 9.48
C LYS A 286 -12.27 -8.54 8.14
N TRP A 287 -12.52 -7.30 7.74
CA TRP A 287 -12.15 -6.74 6.43
C TRP A 287 -10.64 -6.71 6.18
N MET A 288 -9.80 -6.63 7.22
CA MET A 288 -8.34 -6.69 7.08
C MET A 288 -7.80 -8.11 6.87
N ASN A 289 -8.64 -9.14 7.02
CA ASN A 289 -8.23 -10.55 6.97
C ASN A 289 -8.57 -11.23 5.63
N LEU A 290 -8.88 -10.44 4.60
CA LEU A 290 -9.53 -10.91 3.38
C LEU A 290 -8.65 -11.73 2.44
N TRP A 291 -7.32 -11.65 2.57
CA TRP A 291 -6.41 -12.30 1.62
C TRP A 291 -5.38 -13.24 2.25
N ILE A 292 -4.88 -12.97 3.46
CA ILE A 292 -4.08 -13.97 4.17
C ILE A 292 -4.44 -14.05 5.64
N GLY A 293 -4.86 -15.25 6.04
CA GLY A 293 -4.57 -15.72 7.38
C GLY A 293 -5.70 -16.36 8.16
N THR A 294 -6.97 -16.06 7.84
CA THR A 294 -8.10 -16.60 8.65
C THR A 294 -9.17 -17.36 7.87
N ILE A 295 -9.05 -17.44 6.54
CA ILE A 295 -9.97 -18.23 5.70
C ILE A 295 -9.56 -19.71 5.71
N PHE A 296 -8.27 -19.99 5.91
CA PHE A 296 -7.72 -21.34 5.95
C PHE A 296 -7.15 -21.61 7.34
N GLU A 297 -7.75 -22.57 8.04
CA GLU A 297 -7.17 -23.16 9.24
C GLU A 297 -6.71 -24.56 8.85
N SER A 298 -5.44 -24.69 8.49
CA SER A 298 -4.79 -25.99 8.33
C SER A 298 -4.30 -26.50 9.68
N PRO A 299 -4.15 -27.82 9.90
CA PRO A 299 -3.56 -28.36 11.13
C PRO A 299 -2.19 -27.75 11.46
N ILE A 300 -1.41 -27.38 10.44
CA ILE A 300 -0.11 -26.71 10.57
C ILE A 300 -0.28 -25.29 11.10
N ARG A 301 -1.27 -24.52 10.62
CA ARG A 301 -1.57 -23.19 11.17
C ARG A 301 -2.03 -23.25 12.61
N GLU A 302 -2.90 -24.21 12.94
CA GLU A 302 -3.35 -24.42 14.31
C GLU A 302 -2.16 -24.77 15.22
N TYR A 303 -1.25 -25.61 14.74
CA TYR A 303 -0.01 -25.93 15.43
C TYR A 303 0.86 -24.68 15.68
N TYR A 304 1.14 -23.87 14.66
CA TYR A 304 1.94 -22.65 14.83
C TYR A 304 1.27 -21.60 15.72
N ARG A 305 -0.05 -21.45 15.64
CA ARG A 305 -0.81 -20.57 16.55
C ARG A 305 -0.72 -21.03 18.00
N ASN A 306 -0.77 -22.34 18.23
CA ASN A 306 -0.61 -22.92 19.56
C ASN A 306 0.82 -22.80 20.10
N LEU A 307 1.82 -22.80 19.21
CA LEU A 307 3.21 -22.51 19.55
C LEU A 307 3.36 -21.06 20.05
N HIS A 308 2.66 -20.13 19.39
CA HIS A 308 2.76 -18.69 19.59
C HIS A 308 1.45 -18.06 20.10
N ARG A 309 0.98 -18.53 21.26
CA ARG A 309 -0.28 -18.04 21.85
C ARG A 309 -0.24 -16.54 22.12
N ALA A 310 -1.35 -15.86 21.82
CA ALA A 310 -1.47 -14.41 21.97
C ALA A 310 -1.19 -13.94 23.40
N GLU A 311 -1.55 -14.74 24.42
CA GLU A 311 -1.29 -14.41 25.83
C GLU A 311 0.22 -14.32 26.11
N LYS A 312 1.00 -15.29 25.62
CA LYS A 312 2.46 -15.30 25.78
C LYS A 312 3.13 -14.18 25.00
N ILE A 313 2.63 -13.88 23.79
CA ILE A 313 3.13 -12.74 23.01
C ILE A 313 2.78 -11.42 23.72
N MET A 314 1.65 -11.34 24.41
CA MET A 314 1.23 -10.14 25.14
C MET A 314 2.16 -9.82 26.31
N GLU A 315 2.69 -10.84 26.99
CA GLU A 315 3.73 -10.64 28.02
C GLU A 315 4.99 -9.97 27.47
N ILE A 316 5.29 -10.18 26.19
CA ILE A 316 6.45 -9.60 25.52
C ILE A 316 6.13 -8.24 24.91
N VAL A 317 5.02 -8.12 24.18
CA VAL A 317 4.71 -6.96 23.33
C VAL A 317 3.91 -5.88 24.09
N GLY A 318 3.21 -6.24 25.16
CA GLY A 318 2.43 -5.31 25.97
C GLY A 318 1.16 -4.76 25.28
N SER A 319 0.82 -5.24 24.08
CA SER A 319 -0.36 -4.78 23.32
C SER A 319 -1.20 -5.96 22.87
N ARG A 320 -2.44 -6.03 23.39
CA ARG A 320 -3.40 -7.07 23.03
C ARG A 320 -3.68 -7.13 21.52
N LEU A 321 -3.77 -5.97 20.87
CA LEU A 321 -4.00 -5.90 19.43
C LEU A 321 -2.83 -6.48 18.64
N LEU A 322 -1.60 -6.08 18.98
CA LEU A 322 -0.40 -6.60 18.31
C LEU A 322 -0.22 -8.10 18.55
N SER A 323 -0.41 -8.55 19.78
CA SER A 323 -0.22 -9.95 20.16
C SER A 323 -1.22 -10.88 19.50
N SER A 324 -2.49 -10.47 19.41
CA SER A 324 -3.52 -11.25 18.70
C SER A 324 -3.26 -11.35 17.19
N ARG A 325 -2.74 -10.29 16.57
CA ARG A 325 -2.35 -10.31 15.16
C ARG A 325 -1.13 -11.18 14.92
N LEU A 326 -0.07 -11.01 15.71
CA LEU A 326 1.13 -11.84 15.65
C LEU A 326 0.83 -13.33 15.82
N ALA A 327 -0.05 -13.69 16.75
CA ALA A 327 -0.49 -15.07 16.97
C ALA A 327 -1.30 -15.64 15.79
N ALA A 328 -1.96 -14.78 15.00
CA ALA A 328 -2.72 -15.19 13.83
C ALA A 328 -1.83 -15.47 12.60
N LEU A 329 -0.58 -15.01 12.63
CA LEU A 329 0.41 -15.33 11.62
C LEU A 329 0.97 -16.75 11.84
N HIS A 330 1.47 -17.38 10.78
CA HIS A 330 1.88 -18.80 10.77
C HIS A 330 3.40 -18.95 10.66
N TRP A 331 4.12 -18.12 11.41
CA TRP A 331 5.57 -18.20 11.53
C TRP A 331 5.96 -19.30 12.52
N LYS A 332 7.12 -19.93 12.29
CA LYS A 332 7.66 -20.99 13.12
C LYS A 332 8.63 -20.45 14.17
N ASN A 333 9.55 -19.59 13.74
CA ASN A 333 10.55 -18.97 14.60
C ASN A 333 10.49 -17.45 14.46
N TRP A 334 11.05 -16.75 15.43
CA TRP A 334 11.17 -15.29 15.41
C TRP A 334 12.43 -14.84 16.14
N ARG A 335 12.89 -13.63 15.82
CA ARG A 335 13.94 -12.94 16.58
C ARG A 335 13.80 -11.42 16.45
N TYR A 336 14.64 -10.68 17.16
CA TYR A 336 14.82 -9.25 16.92
C TYR A 336 16.06 -9.02 16.03
N PRO A 337 15.93 -8.32 14.90
CA PRO A 337 17.06 -7.99 14.04
C PRO A 337 17.96 -6.94 14.70
N LEU A 338 19.26 -7.23 14.84
CA LEU A 338 20.33 -6.28 15.19
C LEU A 338 20.25 -5.69 16.61
N GLY A 339 20.36 -6.53 17.66
CA GLY A 339 20.60 -6.02 19.02
C GLY A 339 19.57 -5.02 19.56
N THR A 340 18.43 -4.86 18.89
CA THR A 340 17.38 -3.89 19.21
C THR A 340 16.51 -4.33 20.39
N ASP A 341 16.69 -5.54 20.92
CA ASP A 341 15.87 -6.03 22.02
C ASP A 341 16.60 -7.04 22.91
N ARG A 342 17.66 -6.59 23.60
CA ARG A 342 17.94 -7.12 24.94
C ARG A 342 16.94 -6.52 25.93
N LYS A 343 15.73 -7.08 26.00
CA LYS A 343 14.72 -6.70 27.02
C LYS A 343 15.19 -6.95 28.46
N GLU A 344 16.21 -7.77 28.65
CA GLU A 344 16.80 -8.08 29.97
C GLU A 344 17.53 -6.89 30.61
N ILE A 345 17.90 -5.85 29.85
CA ILE A 345 18.52 -4.60 30.35
C ILE A 345 17.48 -3.56 30.78
N TYR A 346 16.24 -3.66 30.29
CA TYR A 346 15.12 -2.75 30.59
C TYR A 346 14.15 -3.31 31.64
N SER A 347 14.69 -4.09 32.58
CA SER A 347 14.15 -4.06 33.94
C SER A 347 14.19 -2.60 34.41
N ILE A 348 13.13 -2.15 35.10
CA ILE A 348 12.90 -0.78 35.59
C ILE A 348 14.07 -0.19 36.42
N ASN A 349 15.12 -0.98 36.72
CA ASN A 349 16.30 -0.58 37.49
C ASN A 349 17.65 -0.60 36.73
N GLY A 350 17.69 -0.89 35.42
CA GLY A 350 18.94 -0.96 34.65
C GLY A 350 19.37 0.39 34.06
N ARG A 351 20.43 1.02 34.61
CA ARG A 351 21.01 2.26 34.05
C ARG A 351 21.70 1.97 32.71
N ASN A 352 21.27 2.68 31.67
CA ASN A 352 21.89 2.67 30.35
C ASN A 352 23.31 3.24 30.39
N HIS A 353 24.27 2.59 29.74
CA HIS A 353 25.52 3.22 29.33
C HIS A 353 25.50 3.42 27.81
N PRO A 354 25.99 4.58 27.29
CA PRO A 354 26.07 4.83 25.86
C PRO A 354 27.11 3.91 25.20
N ALA A 355 26.88 3.58 23.93
CA ALA A 355 27.80 2.79 23.11
C ALA A 355 29.19 3.43 23.09
N THR A 356 30.22 2.62 23.28
CA THR A 356 31.60 3.10 23.27
C THR A 356 32.15 3.08 21.84
N PRO A 357 33.18 3.90 21.54
CA PRO A 357 33.81 3.92 20.22
C PRO A 357 34.33 2.55 19.72
N GLY A 358 34.49 1.55 20.59
CA GLY A 358 34.83 0.17 20.20
C GLY A 358 33.68 -0.64 19.59
N ASP A 359 32.44 -0.13 19.68
CA ASP A 359 31.23 -0.80 19.18
C ASP A 359 30.86 -0.37 17.74
N ILE A 360 31.61 0.58 17.17
CA ILE A 360 31.45 1.07 15.81
C ILE A 360 32.51 0.38 14.93
N ILE A 361 32.11 -0.66 14.20
CA ILE A 361 32.93 -1.19 13.11
C ILE A 361 32.55 -0.40 11.87
N LEU A 362 33.39 0.57 11.50
CA LEU A 362 33.37 1.15 10.16
C LEU A 362 33.96 0.11 9.21
N ILE A 363 33.16 -0.32 8.24
CA ILE A 363 33.63 -1.15 7.13
C ILE A 363 33.83 -0.17 5.97
N GLU A 364 35.08 -0.05 5.50
CA GLU A 364 35.44 0.66 4.27
C GLU A 364 34.89 -0.02 3.01
#